data_AF-A0A1G3XY84-F1
#
_entry.id   AF-A0A1G3XY84-F1
#
_cell.length_a   1.000
_cell.length_b   1.000
_cell.length_c   1.000
_cell.angle_alpha   90.00
_cell.angle_beta   90.00
_cell.angle_gamma   90.00
#
_symmetry.space_group_name_H-M   'P 1'
#
loop_
_entity.id
_entity.type
_entity.pdbx_description
1 polymer ?
#
loop_
_entity_poly.entity_id
_entity_poly.type
_entity_poly.pdbx_seq_one_letter_code
_entity_poly.pdbx_strand_id
1 'polypeptide(L)'
;MRKNKINNFEIELITKTGKSKNIILNATLEKDIVSGMMMDISERKKAEQALLESEKELRIKTSNLGEANVALKVLLKRRDEDKVELEEKILLNVKELVIPYLEKLKKCRIDEQQMAYLSILESNLNDIVLPFSHKLSSKFLNFTPTEIQVANLLRQGKTNKEISKLLNSSFRTVAFHRENIRKKLGLTNKKINLKSYLMSLV
;
A
#
# COMPACT_ATOMS: atom_id res chain seq x y z
N MET A 1 67.57 0.25 -2.10
CA MET A 1 66.65 1.39 -1.83
C MET A 1 67.37 2.69 -2.14
N ARG A 2 66.89 3.49 -3.11
CA ARG A 2 67.52 4.77 -3.50
C ARG A 2 67.32 5.81 -2.38
N LYS A 3 68.23 5.85 -1.41
CA LYS A 3 68.21 6.76 -0.23
C LYS A 3 68.33 8.26 -0.57
N ASN A 4 68.49 8.61 -1.84
CA ASN A 4 68.75 9.98 -2.30
C ASN A 4 67.59 10.61 -3.09
N LYS A 5 66.40 10.02 -3.10
CA LYS A 5 65.22 10.59 -3.77
C LYS A 5 63.98 10.51 -2.88
N ILE A 6 63.26 11.62 -2.78
CA ILE A 6 61.97 11.74 -2.11
C ILE A 6 60.97 12.16 -3.18
N ASN A 7 59.90 11.39 -3.35
CA ASN A 7 58.84 11.70 -4.30
C ASN A 7 57.50 11.81 -3.56
N ASN A 8 56.67 12.76 -3.99
CA ASN A 8 55.31 13.02 -3.48
C ASN A 8 55.24 13.09 -1.95
N PHE A 9 56.25 13.66 -1.31
CA PHE A 9 56.30 13.74 0.14
C PHE A 9 55.51 14.97 0.59
N GLU A 10 54.40 14.72 1.27
CA GLU A 10 53.53 15.78 1.77
C GLU A 10 53.95 16.20 3.17
N ILE A 11 54.10 17.50 3.38
CA ILE A 11 54.46 18.09 4.66
C ILE A 11 53.63 19.35 4.91
N GLU A 12 53.31 19.59 6.17
CA GLU A 12 52.70 20.84 6.60
C GLU A 12 53.82 21.81 7.04
N LEU A 13 53.86 22.98 6.40
CA LEU A 13 54.86 24.02 6.70
C LEU A 13 54.16 25.29 7.17
N ILE A 14 54.76 25.94 8.17
CA ILE A 14 54.31 27.23 8.67
C ILE A 14 55.09 28.33 7.93
N THR A 15 54.36 29.23 7.27
CA THR A 15 54.94 30.39 6.60
C THR A 15 55.50 31.40 7.60
N LYS A 16 56.36 32.33 7.16
CA LYS A 16 56.86 33.43 7.99
C LYS A 16 55.75 34.30 8.61
N THR A 17 54.56 34.29 8.03
CA THR A 17 53.38 35.00 8.53
C THR A 17 52.54 34.16 9.51
N GLY A 18 53.02 32.98 9.93
CA GLY A 18 52.33 32.07 10.85
C GLY A 18 51.22 31.22 10.21
N LYS A 19 50.94 31.36 8.91
CA LYS A 19 49.92 30.57 8.21
C LYS A 19 50.45 29.19 7.84
N SER A 20 49.70 28.14 8.15
CA SER A 20 50.02 26.78 7.72
C SER A 20 49.68 26.56 6.23
N LYS A 21 50.56 25.84 5.52
CA LYS A 21 50.39 25.39 4.14
C LYS A 21 50.78 23.92 4.00
N ASN A 22 49.97 23.16 3.28
CA ASN A 22 50.32 21.81 2.87
C ASN A 22 51.16 21.88 1.59
N ILE A 23 52.35 21.30 1.62
CA ILE A 23 53.29 21.30 0.51
C ILE A 23 53.59 19.86 0.10
N ILE A 24 53.57 19.59 -1.21
CA ILE A 24 54.12 18.35 -1.77
C ILE A 24 55.53 18.59 -2.30
N LEU A 25 56.45 17.71 -1.92
CA LEU A 25 57.87 17.82 -2.21
C LEU A 25 58.33 16.65 -3.08
N ASN A 26 59.05 16.97 -4.14
CA ASN A 26 59.85 16.04 -4.91
C ASN A 26 61.29 16.52 -4.85
N ALA A 27 62.20 15.75 -4.27
CA ALA A 27 63.59 16.16 -4.07
C ALA A 27 64.55 15.02 -4.36
N THR A 28 65.72 15.37 -4.89
CA THR A 28 66.80 14.45 -5.20
C THR A 28 68.12 15.03 -4.70
N LEU A 29 68.91 14.21 -4.03
CA LEU A 29 70.25 14.53 -3.55
C LEU A 29 71.30 13.95 -4.50
N GLU A 30 72.06 14.82 -5.15
CA GLU A 30 73.15 14.43 -6.03
C GLU A 30 74.44 15.13 -5.58
N LYS A 31 75.42 14.34 -5.12
CA LYS A 31 76.59 14.82 -4.35
C LYS A 31 76.14 15.66 -3.14
N ASP A 32 76.48 16.94 -3.10
CA ASP A 32 76.14 17.89 -2.03
C ASP A 32 75.02 18.87 -2.42
N ILE A 33 74.31 18.64 -3.53
CA ILE A 33 73.24 19.51 -4.02
C ILE A 33 71.89 18.81 -3.88
N VAL A 34 70.95 19.46 -3.19
CA VAL A 34 69.53 19.07 -3.15
C VAL A 34 68.79 19.85 -4.22
N SER A 35 68.30 19.17 -5.25
CA SER A 35 67.42 19.75 -6.27
C SER A 35 66.02 19.17 -6.12
N GLY A 36 65.00 20.02 -6.22
CA GLY A 36 63.63 19.57 -6.07
C GLY A 36 62.60 20.63 -6.41
N MET A 37 61.33 20.21 -6.44
CA MET A 37 60.18 21.07 -6.58
C MET A 37 59.32 20.97 -5.33
N MET A 38 58.79 22.13 -4.91
CA MET A 38 57.75 22.23 -3.91
C MET A 38 56.50 22.84 -4.54
N MET A 39 55.33 22.27 -4.22
CA MET A 39 54.05 22.79 -4.70
C MET A 39 53.08 22.91 -3.53
N ASP A 40 52.41 24.05 -3.42
CA ASP A 40 51.33 24.25 -2.44
C ASP A 40 50.10 23.46 -2.88
N ILE A 41 49.69 22.52 -2.04
CA ILE A 41 48.51 21.65 -2.24
C ILE A 41 47.42 21.96 -1.21
N SER A 42 47.50 23.09 -0.51
CA SER A 42 46.54 23.46 0.54
C SER A 42 45.11 23.56 0.01
N GLU A 43 44.91 24.16 -1.16
CA GLU A 43 43.58 24.27 -1.77
C GLU A 43 43.05 22.89 -2.19
N ARG A 44 43.92 22.05 -2.78
CA ARG A 44 43.56 20.68 -3.16
C ARG A 44 43.12 19.87 -1.94
N LYS A 45 43.91 19.86 -0.86
CA LYS A 45 43.57 19.14 0.38
C LYS A 45 42.28 19.64 1.03
N LYS A 46 42.04 20.95 1.02
CA LYS A 46 40.77 21.51 1.51
C LYS A 46 39.58 21.06 0.68
N ALA A 47 39.73 21.05 -0.66
CA ALA A 47 38.69 20.56 -1.55
C ALA A 47 38.43 19.06 -1.37
N GLU A 48 39.49 18.25 -1.24
CA GLU A 48 39.38 16.80 -0.97
C GLU A 48 38.67 16.52 0.38
N GLN A 49 39.03 17.26 1.43
CA GLN A 49 38.41 17.12 2.74
C GLN A 49 36.93 17.54 2.72
N ALA A 50 36.62 18.69 2.09
CA ALA A 50 35.24 19.15 1.93
C ALA A 50 34.39 18.18 1.10
N LEU A 51 34.98 17.57 0.06
CA LEU A 51 34.32 16.55 -0.73
C LEU A 51 34.02 15.31 0.11
N LEU A 52 34.99 14.82 0.89
CA LEU A 52 34.81 13.66 1.77
C LEU A 52 33.71 13.89 2.82
N GLU A 53 33.67 15.09 3.40
CA GLU A 53 32.62 15.49 4.34
C GLU A 53 31.24 15.53 3.67
N SER A 54 31.15 16.11 2.47
CA SER A 54 29.90 16.15 1.71
C SER A 54 29.41 14.77 1.29
N GLU A 55 30.31 13.89 0.83
CA GLU A 55 29.98 12.50 0.48
C GLU A 55 29.44 11.73 1.70
N LYS A 56 30.05 11.92 2.87
CA LYS A 56 29.58 11.33 4.12
C LYS A 56 28.19 11.84 4.49
N GLU A 57 27.95 13.15 4.39
CA GLU A 57 26.63 13.72 4.64
C GLU A 57 25.57 13.19 3.66
N LEU A 58 25.89 13.15 2.37
CA LEU A 58 24.99 12.64 1.33
C LEU A 58 24.64 11.17 1.58
N ARG A 59 25.61 10.35 1.99
CA ARG A 59 25.37 8.95 2.34
C ARG A 59 24.41 8.81 3.51
N ILE A 60 24.58 9.61 4.56
CA ILE A 60 23.68 9.63 5.73
C ILE A 60 22.28 10.07 5.31
N LYS A 61 22.16 11.17 4.56
CA LYS A 61 20.87 11.68 4.06
C LYS A 61 20.16 10.63 3.18
N THR A 62 20.90 9.94 2.32
CA THR A 62 20.35 8.89 1.45
C THR A 62 19.84 7.70 2.26
N SER A 63 20.57 7.27 3.30
CA SER A 63 20.10 6.22 4.22
C SER A 63 18.81 6.64 4.93
N ASN A 64 18.79 7.84 5.51
CA ASN A 64 17.63 8.37 6.22
C ASN A 64 16.40 8.50 5.31
N LEU A 65 16.59 8.93 4.05
CA LEU A 65 15.52 8.97 3.06
C LEU A 65 15.03 7.56 2.71
N GLY A 66 15.93 6.58 2.61
CA GLY A 66 15.57 5.18 2.43
C GLY A 66 14.67 4.66 3.55
N GLU A 67 15.06 4.90 4.80
CA GLU A 67 14.30 4.51 5.99
C GLU A 67 12.94 5.21 6.06
N ALA A 68 12.90 6.53 5.83
CA ALA A 68 11.65 7.29 5.80
C ALA A 68 10.70 6.79 4.70
N ASN A 69 11.21 6.47 3.52
CA ASN A 69 10.41 5.92 2.43
C ASN A 69 9.83 4.54 2.78
N VAL A 70 10.58 3.68 3.48
CA VAL A 70 10.08 2.40 3.96
C VAL A 70 8.98 2.62 5.00
N ALA A 71 9.20 3.49 5.99
CA ALA A 71 8.20 3.80 7.00
C ALA A 71 6.91 4.36 6.38
N LEU A 72 7.01 5.29 5.42
CA LEU A 72 5.87 5.84 4.69
C LEU A 72 5.10 4.77 3.93
N LYS A 73 5.79 3.85 3.23
CA LYS A 73 5.14 2.73 2.53
C LYS A 73 4.37 1.82 3.49
N VAL A 74 4.95 1.51 4.66
CA VAL A 74 4.28 0.71 5.70
C VAL A 74 3.05 1.43 6.24
N LEU A 75 3.16 2.73 6.55
CA LEU A 75 2.05 3.55 7.03
C LEU A 75 0.92 3.67 6.00
N LEU A 76 1.25 3.84 4.71
CA LEU A 76 0.26 3.89 3.63
C LEU A 76 -0.50 2.58 3.52
N LYS A 77 0.22 1.44 3.55
CA LYS A 77 -0.41 0.13 3.53
C LYS A 77 -1.34 -0.07 4.73
N ARG A 78 -0.88 0.28 5.92
CA ARG A 78 -1.67 0.18 7.15
C ARG A 78 -2.93 1.03 7.10
N ARG A 79 -2.82 2.27 6.60
CA ARG A 79 -3.98 3.16 6.40
C ARG A 79 -5.01 2.56 5.45
N ASP A 80 -4.55 1.91 4.37
CA ASP A 80 -5.46 1.27 3.42
C ASP A 80 -6.15 0.04 4.03
N GLU A 81 -5.45 -0.74 4.86
CA GLU A 81 -6.01 -1.85 5.64
C GLU A 81 -7.04 -1.37 6.67
N ASP A 82 -6.70 -0.38 7.50
CA ASP A 82 -7.60 0.18 8.52
C ASP A 82 -8.86 0.78 7.87
N LYS A 83 -8.71 1.40 6.68
CA LYS A 83 -9.84 1.90 5.89
C LYS A 83 -10.77 0.77 5.47
N VAL A 84 -10.24 -0.35 4.98
CA VAL A 84 -11.05 -1.52 4.60
C VAL A 84 -11.79 -2.09 5.80
N GLU A 85 -11.12 -2.23 6.95
CA GLU A 85 -11.75 -2.73 8.18
C GLU A 85 -12.92 -1.84 8.62
N LEU A 86 -12.73 -0.51 8.56
CA LEU A 86 -13.78 0.44 8.90
C LEU A 86 -14.98 0.36 7.92
N GLU A 87 -14.71 0.28 6.62
CA GLU A 87 -15.74 0.13 5.57
C GLU A 87 -16.57 -1.15 5.79
N GLU A 88 -15.94 -2.28 6.11
CA GLU A 88 -16.61 -3.54 6.41
C GLU A 88 -17.45 -3.45 7.69
N LYS A 89 -16.91 -2.86 8.75
CA LYS A 89 -17.62 -2.66 10.01
C LYS A 89 -18.87 -1.80 9.85
N ILE A 90 -18.79 -0.71 9.09
CA ILE A 90 -19.95 0.15 8.78
C ILE A 90 -21.02 -0.64 8.04
N LEU A 91 -20.62 -1.41 7.01
CA LEU A 91 -21.56 -2.21 6.22
C LEU A 91 -22.28 -3.26 7.07
N LEU A 92 -21.55 -3.96 7.94
CA LEU A 92 -22.11 -4.94 8.87
C LEU A 92 -23.09 -4.27 9.83
N ASN A 93 -22.68 -3.15 10.47
CA ASN A 93 -23.53 -2.42 11.39
C ASN A 93 -24.85 -1.98 10.73
N VAL A 94 -24.81 -1.45 9.49
CA VAL A 94 -26.03 -1.07 8.79
C VAL A 94 -26.91 -2.28 8.48
N LYS A 95 -26.33 -3.36 7.93
CA LYS A 95 -27.08 -4.57 7.55
C LYS A 95 -27.67 -5.34 8.73
N GLU A 96 -26.98 -5.36 9.87
CA GLU A 96 -27.36 -6.15 11.03
C GLU A 96 -28.12 -5.35 12.09
N LEU A 97 -27.88 -4.04 12.20
CA LEU A 97 -28.46 -3.20 13.24
C LEU A 97 -29.49 -2.19 12.74
N VAL A 98 -29.49 -1.81 11.46
CA VAL A 98 -30.41 -0.80 10.92
C VAL A 98 -31.47 -1.43 10.03
N ILE A 99 -31.04 -2.17 8.99
CA ILE A 99 -31.94 -2.78 7.99
C ILE A 99 -33.03 -3.67 8.63
N PRO A 100 -32.77 -4.51 9.65
CA PRO A 100 -33.81 -5.36 10.22
C PRO A 100 -34.97 -4.58 10.84
N TYR A 101 -34.72 -3.36 11.32
CA TYR A 101 -35.76 -2.51 11.89
C TYR A 101 -36.52 -1.74 10.80
N LEU A 102 -35.85 -1.28 9.75
CA LEU A 102 -36.52 -0.77 8.54
C LEU A 102 -37.50 -1.79 7.97
N GLU A 103 -37.06 -3.04 7.85
CA GLU A 103 -37.91 -4.15 7.37
C GLU A 103 -39.06 -4.48 8.32
N LYS A 104 -38.88 -4.32 9.63
CA LYS A 104 -39.98 -4.46 10.61
C LYS A 104 -40.99 -3.32 10.45
N LEU A 105 -40.52 -2.08 10.31
CA LEU A 105 -41.38 -0.92 10.15
C LEU A 105 -42.23 -1.01 8.86
N LYS A 106 -41.65 -1.47 7.74
CA LYS A 106 -42.39 -1.73 6.50
C LYS A 106 -43.56 -2.72 6.65
N LYS A 107 -43.49 -3.61 7.63
CA LYS A 107 -44.51 -4.64 7.89
C LYS A 107 -45.60 -4.16 8.85
N CYS A 108 -45.42 -3.01 9.49
CA CYS A 108 -46.44 -2.40 10.33
C CYS A 108 -47.53 -1.74 9.46
N ARG A 109 -48.68 -1.45 10.05
CA ARG A 109 -49.62 -0.51 9.43
C ARG A 109 -49.02 0.89 9.50
N ILE A 110 -48.55 1.38 8.36
CA ILE A 110 -48.01 2.72 8.16
C ILE A 110 -48.84 3.41 7.08
N ASP A 111 -49.05 4.72 7.25
CA ASP A 111 -49.74 5.53 6.27
C ASP A 111 -48.85 5.83 5.04
N GLU A 112 -49.45 6.45 4.02
CA GLU A 112 -48.78 6.72 2.74
C GLU A 112 -47.58 7.67 2.90
N GLN A 113 -47.69 8.64 3.82
CA GLN A 113 -46.64 9.62 4.08
C GLN A 113 -45.46 8.98 4.84
N GLN A 114 -45.74 8.14 5.83
CA GLN A 114 -44.76 7.36 6.57
C GLN A 114 -44.02 6.39 5.65
N MET A 115 -44.72 5.74 4.71
CA MET A 115 -44.11 4.86 3.72
C MET A 115 -43.18 5.62 2.78
N ALA A 116 -43.55 6.83 2.35
CA ALA A 116 -42.69 7.69 1.55
C ALA A 116 -41.40 8.06 2.29
N TYR A 117 -41.49 8.48 3.56
CA TYR A 117 -40.29 8.75 4.37
C TYR A 117 -39.42 7.52 4.56
N LEU A 118 -40.02 6.36 4.80
CA LEU A 118 -39.28 5.11 4.99
C LEU A 118 -38.51 4.72 3.73
N SER A 119 -39.12 4.91 2.54
CA SER A 119 -38.47 4.66 1.26
C SER A 119 -37.29 5.62 1.01
N ILE A 120 -37.42 6.89 1.39
CA ILE A 120 -36.32 7.87 1.29
C ILE A 120 -35.18 7.48 2.24
N LEU A 121 -35.49 7.10 3.48
CA LEU A 121 -34.48 6.66 4.46
C LEU A 121 -33.72 5.42 3.99
N GLU A 122 -34.43 4.44 3.44
CA GLU A 122 -33.83 3.24 2.88
C GLU A 122 -32.93 3.57 1.67
N SER A 123 -33.39 4.44 0.76
CA SER A 123 -32.57 4.89 -0.38
C SER A 123 -31.29 5.57 0.11
N ASN A 124 -31.42 6.54 1.02
CA ASN A 124 -30.26 7.26 1.56
C ASN A 124 -29.28 6.33 2.27
N LEU A 125 -29.77 5.35 3.04
CA LEU A 125 -28.90 4.37 3.69
C LEU A 125 -28.21 3.47 2.67
N ASN A 126 -28.91 3.04 1.62
CA ASN A 126 -28.31 2.28 0.53
C ASN A 126 -27.24 3.09 -0.20
N ASP A 127 -27.47 4.38 -0.46
CA ASP A 127 -26.49 5.28 -1.08
C ASP A 127 -25.27 5.50 -0.18
N ILE A 128 -25.46 5.62 1.14
CA ILE A 128 -24.36 5.74 2.12
C ILE A 128 -23.49 4.48 2.14
N VAL A 129 -24.08 3.29 2.01
CA VAL A 129 -23.32 2.03 2.03
C VAL A 129 -22.83 1.57 0.66
N LEU A 130 -23.33 2.17 -0.43
CA LEU A 130 -22.98 1.82 -1.80
C LEU A 130 -21.46 1.90 -2.06
N PRO A 131 -20.71 2.94 -1.64
CA PRO A 131 -19.26 3.03 -1.82
C PRO A 131 -18.49 1.87 -1.17
N PHE A 132 -19.03 1.32 -0.08
CA PHE A 132 -18.42 0.21 0.67
C PHE A 132 -18.80 -1.15 0.09
N SER A 133 -19.91 -1.22 -0.65
CA SER A 133 -20.35 -2.44 -1.32
C SER A 133 -19.39 -2.91 -2.42
N HIS A 134 -18.70 -1.97 -3.08
CA HIS A 134 -17.81 -2.25 -4.22
C HIS A 134 -16.48 -2.94 -3.83
N LYS A 135 -16.00 -2.79 -2.59
CA LYS A 135 -14.80 -3.50 -2.14
C LYS A 135 -15.10 -4.89 -1.60
N LEU A 136 -16.24 -5.10 -0.94
CA LEU A 136 -16.71 -6.44 -0.66
C LEU A 136 -17.05 -7.17 -1.98
N SER A 137 -17.62 -6.44 -2.94
CA SER A 137 -17.80 -6.95 -4.30
C SER A 137 -16.50 -7.10 -5.06
N SER A 138 -15.35 -6.59 -4.62
CA SER A 138 -14.07 -6.85 -5.30
C SER A 138 -13.59 -8.30 -5.18
N LYS A 139 -13.94 -8.99 -4.08
CA LYS A 139 -13.87 -10.47 -4.00
C LYS A 139 -14.93 -11.15 -4.88
N PHE A 140 -16.01 -10.45 -5.24
CA PHE A 140 -17.12 -10.92 -6.08
C PHE A 140 -17.21 -10.20 -7.44
N LEU A 141 -16.10 -9.65 -7.96
CA LEU A 141 -16.06 -8.57 -8.98
C LEU A 141 -16.70 -8.96 -10.32
N ASN A 142 -16.97 -10.25 -10.50
CA ASN A 142 -17.57 -10.79 -11.69
C ASN A 142 -19.10 -10.97 -11.57
N PHE A 143 -19.71 -10.82 -10.39
CA PHE A 143 -21.13 -11.15 -10.19
C PHE A 143 -22.05 -9.97 -10.52
N THR A 144 -23.16 -10.28 -11.18
CA THR A 144 -24.30 -9.37 -11.36
C THR A 144 -25.08 -9.21 -10.04
N PRO A 145 -25.90 -8.15 -9.88
CA PRO A 145 -26.71 -7.96 -8.67
C PRO A 145 -27.57 -9.18 -8.30
N THR A 146 -28.17 -9.83 -9.30
CA THR A 146 -28.97 -11.04 -9.10
C THR A 146 -28.12 -12.24 -8.66
N GLU A 147 -26.90 -12.37 -9.18
CA GLU A 147 -25.97 -13.42 -8.74
C GLU A 147 -25.47 -13.17 -7.31
N ILE A 148 -25.28 -11.92 -6.89
CA ILE A 148 -24.96 -11.56 -5.50
C ILE A 148 -26.11 -12.00 -4.57
N GLN A 149 -27.35 -11.70 -4.93
CA GLN A 149 -28.53 -12.12 -4.17
C GLN A 149 -28.63 -13.65 -4.06
N VAL A 150 -28.46 -14.37 -5.17
CA VAL A 150 -28.47 -15.85 -5.18
C VAL A 150 -27.31 -16.42 -4.34
N ALA A 151 -26.10 -15.86 -4.44
CA ALA A 151 -24.95 -16.30 -3.65
C ALA A 151 -25.16 -16.10 -2.13
N ASN A 152 -25.76 -14.97 -1.72
CA ASN A 152 -26.09 -14.71 -0.32
C ASN A 152 -27.12 -15.68 0.23
N LEU A 153 -28.17 -15.99 -0.52
CA LEU A 153 -29.19 -16.96 -0.10
C LEU A 153 -28.63 -18.39 -0.06
N LEU A 154 -27.73 -18.76 -0.97
CA LEU A 154 -27.00 -20.02 -0.92
C LEU A 154 -26.13 -20.14 0.34
N ARG A 155 -25.45 -19.06 0.75
CA ARG A 155 -24.66 -19.02 2.00
C ARG A 155 -25.53 -19.25 3.23
N GLN A 156 -26.73 -18.66 3.26
CA GLN A 156 -27.73 -18.88 4.31
C GLN A 156 -28.34 -20.29 4.30
N GLY A 157 -27.90 -21.17 3.39
CA GLY A 157 -28.34 -22.55 3.31
C GLY A 157 -29.67 -22.76 2.60
N LYS A 158 -30.20 -21.73 1.93
CA LYS A 158 -31.42 -21.87 1.13
C LYS A 158 -31.16 -22.75 -0.10
N THR A 159 -32.13 -23.60 -0.39
CA THR A 159 -32.17 -24.43 -1.59
C THR A 159 -32.61 -23.62 -2.80
N ASN A 160 -32.30 -24.07 -4.01
CA ASN A 160 -32.76 -23.42 -5.25
C ASN A 160 -34.28 -23.21 -5.29
N LYS A 161 -35.05 -24.12 -4.68
CA LYS A 161 -36.53 -24.04 -4.60
C LYS A 161 -37.01 -22.96 -3.61
N GLU A 162 -36.27 -22.71 -2.55
CA GLU A 162 -36.56 -21.61 -1.63
C GLU A 162 -36.13 -20.27 -2.23
N ILE A 163 -34.96 -20.23 -2.86
CA ILE A 163 -34.45 -19.04 -3.56
C ILE A 163 -35.40 -18.63 -4.69
N SER A 164 -35.93 -19.59 -5.45
CA SER A 164 -36.89 -19.31 -6.53
C SER A 164 -38.15 -18.64 -6.00
N LYS A 165 -38.65 -19.08 -4.83
CA LYS A 165 -39.80 -18.46 -4.15
C LYS A 165 -39.47 -17.07 -3.63
N LEU A 166 -38.30 -16.88 -3.01
CA LEU A 166 -37.89 -15.60 -2.43
C LEU A 166 -37.65 -14.52 -3.49
N LEU A 167 -37.16 -14.90 -4.66
CA LEU A 167 -36.83 -13.98 -5.75
C LEU A 167 -37.94 -13.89 -6.83
N ASN A 168 -39.10 -14.51 -6.60
CA ASN A 168 -40.19 -14.61 -7.60
C ASN A 168 -39.67 -15.04 -8.99
N SER A 169 -38.78 -16.02 -9.01
CA SER A 169 -38.09 -16.49 -10.22
C SER A 169 -38.27 -17.98 -10.41
N SER A 170 -38.01 -18.49 -11.62
CA SER A 170 -38.12 -19.92 -11.87
C SER A 170 -36.94 -20.67 -11.24
N PHE A 171 -37.15 -21.93 -10.85
CA PHE A 171 -36.06 -22.82 -10.40
C PHE A 171 -34.91 -22.88 -11.41
N ARG A 172 -35.24 -22.91 -12.71
CA ARG A 172 -34.27 -22.94 -13.81
C ARG A 172 -33.44 -21.66 -13.87
N THR A 173 -34.03 -20.50 -13.61
CA THR A 173 -33.33 -19.20 -13.54
C THR A 173 -32.34 -19.16 -12.38
N VAL A 174 -32.73 -19.66 -11.20
CA VAL A 174 -31.83 -19.76 -10.05
C VAL A 174 -30.67 -20.73 -10.35
N ALA A 175 -30.95 -21.87 -10.97
CA ALA A 175 -29.93 -22.82 -11.40
C ALA A 175 -28.95 -22.20 -12.42
N PHE A 176 -29.45 -21.38 -13.33
CA PHE A 176 -28.64 -20.63 -14.29
C PHE A 176 -27.71 -19.62 -13.60
N HIS A 177 -28.23 -18.79 -12.68
CA HIS A 177 -27.38 -17.89 -11.89
C HIS A 177 -26.35 -18.65 -11.07
N ARG A 178 -26.71 -19.81 -10.50
CA ARG A 178 -25.78 -20.68 -9.76
C ARG A 178 -24.63 -21.19 -10.63
N GLU A 179 -24.91 -21.51 -11.89
CA GLU A 179 -23.87 -21.92 -12.85
C GLU A 179 -22.96 -20.75 -13.24
N ASN A 180 -23.52 -19.56 -13.47
CA ASN A 180 -22.71 -18.37 -13.74
C ASN A 180 -21.82 -18.00 -12.56
N ILE A 181 -22.34 -18.09 -11.33
CA ILE A 181 -21.56 -17.93 -10.10
C ILE A 181 -20.38 -18.92 -10.09
N ARG A 182 -20.60 -20.20 -10.42
CA ARG A 182 -19.51 -21.19 -10.50
C ARG A 182 -18.47 -20.83 -11.55
N LYS A 183 -18.90 -20.42 -12.75
CA LYS A 183 -18.00 -19.98 -13.83
C LYS A 183 -17.14 -18.80 -13.39
N LYS A 184 -17.76 -17.80 -12.79
CA LYS A 184 -17.13 -16.56 -12.34
C LYS A 184 -16.17 -16.75 -11.15
N LEU A 185 -16.35 -17.83 -10.38
CA LEU A 185 -15.43 -18.27 -9.32
C LEU A 185 -14.36 -19.28 -9.80
N GLY A 186 -14.32 -19.62 -11.09
CA GLY A 186 -13.39 -20.64 -11.60
C GLY A 186 -13.62 -22.03 -11.01
N LEU A 187 -14.87 -22.35 -10.65
CA LEU A 187 -15.30 -23.64 -10.10
C LEU A 187 -15.92 -24.57 -11.15
N THR A 188 -15.94 -24.16 -12.42
CA THR A 188 -16.38 -25.01 -13.54
C THR A 188 -15.58 -26.31 -13.52
N ASN A 189 -16.27 -27.44 -13.63
CA ASN A 189 -15.72 -28.80 -13.62
C ASN A 189 -14.94 -29.23 -12.35
N LYS A 190 -14.94 -28.42 -11.28
CA LYS A 190 -14.36 -28.80 -9.98
C LYS A 190 -15.41 -29.45 -9.08
N LYS A 191 -15.08 -30.57 -8.42
CA LYS A 191 -15.94 -31.23 -7.40
C LYS A 191 -15.98 -30.46 -6.06
N ILE A 192 -16.15 -29.14 -6.13
CA ILE A 192 -16.22 -28.24 -4.98
C ILE A 192 -17.69 -27.83 -4.76
N ASN A 193 -18.15 -27.96 -3.51
CA ASN A 193 -19.49 -27.51 -3.12
C ASN A 193 -19.53 -25.97 -3.10
N LEU A 194 -20.42 -25.39 -3.90
CA LEU A 194 -20.52 -23.94 -4.03
C LEU A 194 -20.90 -23.24 -2.71
N LYS A 195 -21.79 -23.83 -1.89
CA LYS A 195 -22.16 -23.25 -0.60
C LYS A 195 -20.96 -23.19 0.34
N SER A 196 -20.25 -24.31 0.49
CA SER A 196 -19.06 -24.39 1.37
C SER A 196 -17.97 -23.43 0.91
N TYR A 197 -17.75 -23.31 -0.39
CA TYR A 197 -16.78 -22.37 -0.95
C TYR A 197 -17.18 -20.91 -0.72
N LEU A 198 -18.45 -20.56 -0.92
CA LEU A 198 -18.94 -19.20 -0.64
C LEU A 198 -18.84 -18.83 0.85
N MET A 199 -18.90 -19.81 1.75
CA MET A 199 -18.68 -19.60 3.19
C MET A 199 -17.21 -19.39 3.55
N SER A 200 -16.26 -19.96 2.79
CA SER A 200 -14.82 -19.81 3.03
C SER A 200 -14.19 -18.55 2.41
N LEU A 201 -14.95 -17.74 1.67
CA LEU A 201 -14.48 -16.48 1.08
C LEU A 201 -14.51 -15.30 2.08
N VAL A 202 -14.96 -15.57 3.31
CA VAL A 202 -14.88 -14.65 4.46
C VAL A 202 -13.43 -14.60 4.92
#